data_AF-A0A6G3WMV3-F1
#
_entry.id   AF-A0A6G3WMV3-F1
#
_cell.length_a   1.000
_cell.length_b   1.000
_cell.length_c   1.000
_cell.angle_alpha   90.00
_cell.angle_beta   90.00
_cell.angle_gamma   90.00
#
_symmetry.space_group_name_H-M   'P 1'
#
loop_
_entity.id
_entity.type
_entity.pdbx_description
1 polymer ?
#
loop_
_entity_poly.entity_id
_entity_poly.type
_entity_poly.pdbx_seq_one_letter_code
_entity_poly.pdbx_strand_id
1 'polypeptide(L)' 'VRVLGAIGVVQLDHEVDMAAATRAAVREGVWLRPFRDLVYTMPPYVTGDEDVARICRAVCAAAREG' A
#
# COMPACT_ATOMS: atom_id res chain seq x y z
N VAL A 1 -1.48 7.02 -9.64
CA VAL A 1 -1.07 5.62 -9.35
C VAL A 1 -0.25 5.10 -10.53
N ARG A 2 0.88 4.43 -10.28
CA ARG A 2 1.71 3.79 -11.32
C ARG A 2 1.69 2.27 -11.14
N VAL A 3 1.62 1.53 -12.24
CA VAL A 3 1.52 0.05 -12.23
C VAL A 3 2.37 -0.55 -13.35
N LEU A 4 3.10 -1.63 -13.03
CA LEU A 4 3.83 -2.45 -14.01
C LEU A 4 3.78 -3.92 -13.56
N GLY A 5 3.04 -4.76 -14.28
CA GLY A 5 2.80 -6.14 -13.86
C GLY A 5 2.15 -6.18 -12.47
N ALA A 6 2.71 -6.98 -11.55
CA ALA A 6 2.25 -7.04 -10.16
C ALA A 6 2.88 -5.99 -9.24
N ILE A 7 3.39 -4.87 -9.78
CA ILE A 7 3.94 -3.78 -8.98
C ILE A 7 2.93 -2.63 -8.98
N GLY A 8 2.46 -2.22 -7.80
CA GLY A 8 1.58 -1.06 -7.63
C GLY A 8 2.22 -0.01 -6.73
N VAL A 9 2.24 1.26 -7.17
CA VAL A 9 2.88 2.37 -6.45
C VAL A 9 1.99 3.62 -6.42
N VAL A 10 1.84 4.19 -5.22
CA VAL A 10 1.33 5.53 -4.96
C VAL A 10 2.49 6.37 -4.43
N GLN A 11 2.79 7.47 -5.12
CA GLN A 11 3.76 8.45 -4.67
C GLN A 11 3.02 9.63 -4.07
N LEU A 12 3.39 10.02 -2.85
CA LEU A 12 2.89 11.18 -2.15
C LEU A 12 3.73 12.41 -2.53
N ASP A 13 3.25 13.60 -2.19
CA ASP A 13 3.99 14.86 -2.34
C ASP A 13 4.86 15.19 -1.10
N HIS A 14 4.93 14.27 -0.14
CA HIS A 14 5.71 14.35 1.10
C HIS A 14 6.28 12.97 1.49
N GLU A 15 7.20 12.95 2.45
CA GLU A 15 7.67 11.68 3.03
C GLU A 15 6.56 11.00 3.83
N VAL A 16 6.44 9.68 3.69
CA VAL A 16 5.39 8.90 4.37
C VAL A 16 5.63 8.91 5.88
N ASP A 17 4.60 9.26 6.66
CA ASP A 17 4.55 8.93 8.08
C ASP A 17 4.39 7.42 8.23
N MET A 18 5.52 6.75 8.42
CA MET A 18 5.59 5.30 8.55
C MET A 18 4.70 4.75 9.65
N ALA A 19 4.54 5.47 10.77
CA ALA A 19 3.74 4.99 11.89
C ALA A 19 2.25 5.07 11.56
N ALA A 20 1.81 6.18 10.96
CA ALA A 20 0.43 6.37 10.54
C ALA A 20 0.04 5.41 9.40
N ALA A 21 0.85 5.36 8.34
CA ALA A 21 0.62 4.48 7.19
C ALA A 21 0.56 3.00 7.59
N THR A 22 1.47 2.56 8.48
CA THR A 22 1.47 1.17 8.99
C THR A 22 0.20 0.87 9.77
N ARG A 23 -0.22 1.76 10.69
CA ARG A 23 -1.47 1.57 11.44
C ARG A 23 -2.68 1.50 10.50
N ALA A 24 -2.72 2.35 9.47
CA ALA A 24 -3.81 2.37 8.49
C ALA A 24 -3.89 1.09 7.67
N ALA A 25 -2.75 0.61 7.15
CA ALA A 25 -2.69 -0.66 6.42
C ALA A 25 -3.10 -1.86 7.29
N VAL A 26 -2.60 -1.92 8.55
CA VAL A 26 -2.90 -3.01 9.48
C VAL A 26 -4.39 -3.07 9.83
N ARG A 27 -5.08 -1.93 9.93
CA ARG A 27 -6.54 -1.91 10.13
C ARG A 27 -7.32 -2.55 8.98
N GLU A 28 -6.79 -2.46 7.76
CA GLU A 28 -7.32 -3.15 6.57
C GLU A 28 -6.90 -4.62 6.49
N GLY A 29 -6.17 -5.13 7.49
CA GLY A 29 -5.68 -6.51 7.55
C GLY A 29 -4.48 -6.78 6.65
N VAL A 30 -3.71 -5.75 6.27
CA VAL A 30 -2.57 -5.86 5.36
C VAL A 30 -1.33 -5.22 5.98
N TRP A 31 -0.21 -5.91 5.89
CA TRP A 31 1.08 -5.32 6.22
C TRP A 31 1.69 -4.66 4.98
N LEU A 32 1.94 -3.35 5.05
CA LEU A 32 2.68 -2.60 4.04
C LEU A 32 3.91 -1.97 4.70
N ARG A 33 5.00 -1.86 3.95
CA ARG A 33 6.22 -1.17 4.38
C ARG A 33 6.59 -0.08 3.38
N PRO A 34 5.99 1.12 3.48
CA PRO A 34 6.35 2.26 2.65
C PRO A 34 7.84 2.63 2.78
N PHE A 35 8.33 3.47 1.88
CA PHE A 35 9.65 4.07 1.98
C PHE A 35 9.70 5.41 1.24
N ARG A 36 10.44 6.38 1.78
CA ARG A 36 10.48 7.76 1.25
C ARG A 36 9.05 8.30 1.10
N ASP A 37 8.70 8.78 -0.07
CA ASP A 37 7.39 9.27 -0.48
C ASP A 37 6.52 8.18 -1.16
N LEU A 38 6.83 6.89 -0.98
CA LEU A 38 6.20 5.79 -1.73
C LEU A 38 5.46 4.80 -0.82
N VAL A 39 4.15 4.68 -1.07
CA VAL A 39 3.34 3.54 -0.64
C VAL A 39 3.25 2.56 -1.80
N TYR A 40 3.77 1.34 -1.62
CA TYR A 40 3.86 0.36 -2.70
C TYR A 40 3.47 -1.04 -2.26
N THR A 41 3.19 -1.89 -3.25
CA THR A 41 2.94 -3.32 -3.06
C THR A 41 3.48 -4.13 -4.23
N MET A 42 3.88 -5.36 -3.93
CA MET A 42 4.30 -6.40 -4.87
C MET A 42 3.73 -7.74 -4.40
N PRO A 43 2.40 -7.96 -4.52
CA PRO A 43 1.78 -9.19 -4.04
C PRO A 43 2.34 -10.42 -4.76
N PRO A 44 2.40 -11.60 -4.09
CA PRO A 44 2.68 -12.86 -4.75
C PRO A 44 1.77 -13.09 -5.96
N TYR A 45 2.26 -13.73 -7.03
CA TYR A 45 1.44 -14.02 -8.22
C TYR A 45 0.27 -14.99 -7.97
N VAL A 46 0.31 -15.71 -6.84
CA VAL A 46 -0.78 -16.61 -6.41
C VAL A 46 -1.87 -15.88 -5.61
N THR A 47 -1.73 -14.58 -5.35
CA THR A 47 -2.73 -13.78 -4.62
C THR A 47 -4.00 -13.67 -5.45
N GLY A 48 -5.13 -14.10 -4.88
CA GLY A 48 -6.44 -14.02 -5.53
C GLY A 48 -7.05 -12.62 -5.52
N ASP A 49 -8.08 -12.42 -6.33
CA ASP A 49 -8.69 -11.10 -6.57
C ASP A 49 -9.17 -10.40 -5.29
N GLU A 50 -9.75 -11.14 -4.35
CA GLU A 50 -10.24 -10.59 -3.07
C GLU A 50 -9.10 -10.06 -2.19
N ASP A 51 -7.98 -10.76 -2.17
CA ASP A 51 -6.80 -10.34 -1.42
C ASP A 51 -6.09 -9.18 -2.12
N VAL A 52 -6.01 -9.18 -3.46
CA VAL A 52 -5.53 -8.02 -4.23
C VAL A 52 -6.39 -6.80 -3.92
N ALA A 53 -7.71 -6.94 -3.91
CA ALA A 53 -8.62 -5.86 -3.56
C ALA A 53 -8.40 -5.36 -2.12
N ARG A 54 -8.14 -6.25 -1.16
CA ARG A 54 -7.78 -5.88 0.23
C ARG A 54 -6.47 -5.11 0.29
N ILE A 55 -5.44 -5.54 -0.44
CA ILE A 55 -4.16 -4.85 -0.56
C ILE A 55 -4.36 -3.45 -1.15
N CYS A 56 -5.17 -3.30 -2.20
CA CYS A 56 -5.48 -1.99 -2.77
C CYS A 56 -6.18 -1.05 -1.77
N ARG A 57 -7.13 -1.56 -0.96
CA ARG A 57 -7.75 -0.78 0.11
C ARG A 57 -6.73 -0.32 1.14
N ALA A 58 -5.84 -1.21 1.57
CA ALA A 58 -4.76 -0.89 2.49
C ALA A 58 -3.78 0.15 1.95
N VAL A 59 -3.41 0.05 0.66
CA VAL A 59 -2.57 1.07 -0.01
C VAL A 59 -3.27 2.43 0.01
N CYS A 60 -4.57 2.47 -0.28
CA CYS A 60 -5.33 3.71 -0.23
C CYS A 60 -5.47 4.27 1.20
N ALA A 61 -5.65 3.42 2.20
CA ALA A 61 -5.71 3.83 3.60
C ALA A 61 -4.37 4.40 4.06
N ALA A 62 -3.26 3.69 3.78
CA ALA A 62 -1.92 4.15 4.07
C ALA A 62 -1.62 5.51 3.43
N ALA A 63 -1.90 5.68 2.13
CA ALA A 63 -1.63 6.92 1.41
C ALA A 63 -2.51 8.12 1.82
N ARG A 64 -3.63 7.89 2.52
CA ARG A 64 -4.50 8.96 3.03
C ARG A 64 -4.07 9.45 4.41
N GLU A 65 -3.43 8.58 5.19
CA GLU A 65 -3.19 8.83 6.61
C GLU A 65 -1.71 8.98 6.97
N GLY A 66 -0.81 8.43 6.18
CA GLY A 66 0.63 8.65 6.32
C GLY A 66 1.22 9.17 5.04
#